data_AF-A0A401QN29-F1
#
_entry.id   AF-A0A401QN29-F1
#
_cell.length_a   1.000
_cell.length_b   1.000
_cell.length_c   1.000
_cell.angle_alpha   90.00
_cell.angle_beta   90.00
_cell.angle_gamma   90.00
#
_symmetry.space_group_name_H-M   'P 1'
#
loop_
_entity.id
_entity.type
_entity.pdbx_description
1 polymer ?
#
loop_
_entity_poly.entity_id
_entity_poly.type
_entity_poly.pdbx_seq_one_letter_code
_entity_poly.pdbx_strand_id
1 'polypeptide(L)'
;GSTLDYVDQYHTGSTLEYVDQYHAGSTLEYVDLYHTGSTLEYVDQYHTGSTLEYVDQYHSGSTMDYVDQYHTGSTLEYLDQYHTGSTLDYVDQYHTGSTLEYVDLYHTGSALEYVDQYHTGSALEYVDLYHTGSTLEYVDQYHTG
;
A
#
# COMPACT_ATOMS: atom_id res chain seq x y z
N GLY A 1 24.66 8.51 26.72
CA GLY A 1 25.16 8.27 25.36
C GLY A 1 24.52 9.31 24.50
N SER A 2 25.27 9.97 23.63
CA SER A 2 24.69 10.92 22.67
C SER A 2 23.74 10.14 21.77
N THR A 3 22.44 10.37 21.93
CA THR A 3 21.51 10.14 20.82
C THR A 3 21.93 11.11 19.74
N LEU A 4 22.23 10.56 18.57
CA LEU A 4 22.38 11.35 17.38
C LEU A 4 20.94 11.57 16.92
N ASP A 5 20.52 12.82 16.77
CA ASP A 5 19.13 13.14 16.47
C ASP A 5 18.96 13.48 14.97
N TYR A 6 20.02 13.92 14.28
CA TYR A 6 19.98 14.33 12.87
C TYR A 6 21.22 13.91 12.08
N VAL A 7 21.02 13.41 10.85
CA VAL A 7 22.09 13.20 9.84
C VAL A 7 21.68 13.71 8.47
N ASP A 8 22.58 14.45 7.82
CA ASP A 8 22.33 15.12 6.54
C ASP A 8 22.44 14.21 5.31
N GLN A 9 23.24 13.13 5.36
CA GLN A 9 23.53 12.34 4.15
C GLN A 9 23.38 10.85 4.36
N TYR A 10 24.26 10.23 5.12
CA TYR A 10 24.29 8.78 5.27
C TYR A 10 24.43 8.40 6.73
N HIS A 11 23.51 7.56 7.21
CA HIS A 11 23.63 6.94 8.51
C HIS A 11 23.42 5.42 8.45
N THR A 12 24.27 4.70 9.19
CA THR A 12 24.14 3.27 9.43
C THR A 12 24.17 3.04 10.93
N GLY A 13 23.06 2.60 11.49
CA GLY A 13 22.92 2.41 12.93
C GLY A 13 21.58 1.81 13.32
N SER A 14 21.42 1.50 14.60
CA SER A 14 20.21 0.81 15.07
C SER A 14 19.00 1.74 15.22
N THR A 15 19.22 2.97 15.68
CA THR A 15 18.17 3.95 15.99
C THR A 15 18.66 5.36 15.66
N LEU A 16 17.83 6.13 14.98
CA LEU A 16 18.04 7.55 14.69
C LEU A 16 16.65 8.22 14.59
N GLU A 17 16.57 9.52 14.83
CA GLU A 17 15.33 10.31 14.71
C GLU A 17 15.17 10.81 13.26
N TYR A 18 16.12 11.57 12.72
CA TYR A 18 16.02 12.14 11.37
C TYR A 18 17.22 11.82 10.45
N VAL A 19 16.93 11.50 9.19
CA VAL A 19 17.91 11.51 8.08
C VAL A 19 17.36 12.25 6.86
N ASP A 20 18.16 13.10 6.23
CA ASP A 20 17.74 13.74 4.97
C ASP A 20 17.78 12.73 3.81
N GLN A 21 18.95 12.13 3.52
CA GLN A 21 19.08 11.31 2.31
C GLN A 21 18.94 9.80 2.55
N TYR A 22 19.85 9.14 3.27
CA TYR A 22 19.91 7.67 3.30
C TYR A 22 20.11 7.10 4.70
N HIS A 23 19.20 6.23 5.11
CA HIS A 23 19.34 5.42 6.33
C HIS A 23 19.31 3.92 6.05
N ALA A 24 20.28 3.20 6.62
CA ALA A 24 20.27 1.75 6.68
C ALA A 24 20.34 1.30 8.16
N GLY A 25 19.25 0.78 8.69
CA GLY A 25 19.14 0.51 10.12
C GLY A 25 17.90 -0.26 10.53
N SER A 26 17.72 -0.44 11.83
CA SER A 26 16.57 -1.19 12.35
C SER A 26 15.33 -0.31 12.51
N THR A 27 15.52 0.88 13.10
CA THR A 27 14.44 1.82 13.42
C THR A 27 14.85 3.25 13.09
N LEU A 28 13.95 4.00 12.47
CA LEU A 28 14.08 5.42 12.18
C LEU A 28 12.70 6.07 12.31
N GLU A 29 12.63 7.33 12.71
CA GLU A 29 11.37 8.09 12.78
C GLU A 29 11.08 8.76 11.43
N TYR A 30 12.02 9.53 10.87
CA TYR A 30 11.85 10.24 9.61
C TYR A 30 13.04 10.05 8.63
N VAL A 31 12.73 9.84 7.35
CA VAL A 31 13.67 10.08 6.24
C VAL A 31 13.03 10.83 5.09
N ASP A 32 13.76 11.73 4.42
CA ASP A 32 13.26 12.37 3.20
C ASP A 32 13.35 11.39 2.01
N LEU A 33 14.56 10.90 1.71
CA LEU A 33 14.77 10.21 0.42
C LEU A 33 14.65 8.67 0.50
N TYR A 34 15.50 7.98 1.28
CA TYR A 34 15.57 6.51 1.26
C TYR A 34 15.80 5.88 2.63
N HIS A 35 14.98 4.89 2.98
CA HIS A 35 15.24 3.98 4.09
C HIS A 35 15.26 2.51 3.66
N THR A 36 16.27 1.77 4.15
CA THR A 36 16.30 0.31 4.13
C THR A 36 16.39 -0.20 5.56
N GLY A 37 15.34 -0.87 6.05
CA GLY A 37 15.30 -1.28 7.45
C GLY A 37 14.10 -2.13 7.84
N SER A 38 13.91 -2.33 9.14
CA SER A 38 12.81 -3.13 9.66
C SER A 38 11.56 -2.31 9.91
N THR A 39 11.71 -1.16 10.58
CA THR A 39 10.61 -0.29 10.99
C THR A 39 10.95 1.17 10.71
N LEU A 40 9.98 1.90 10.17
CA LEU A 40 10.04 3.35 9.98
C LEU A 40 8.65 3.94 10.21
N GLU A 41 8.58 5.18 10.70
CA GLU A 41 7.31 5.91 10.87
C GLU A 41 6.96 6.68 9.59
N TYR A 42 7.87 7.53 9.08
CA TYR A 42 7.64 8.34 7.88
C TYR A 42 8.79 8.29 6.87
N VAL A 43 8.46 8.14 5.58
CA VAL A 43 9.35 8.52 4.46
C VAL A 43 8.62 9.35 3.41
N ASP A 44 9.29 10.35 2.85
CA ASP A 44 8.75 11.06 1.69
C ASP A 44 8.81 10.17 0.43
N GLN A 45 10.01 9.72 0.01
CA GLN A 45 10.12 9.06 -1.30
C GLN A 45 10.09 7.52 -1.28
N TYR A 46 11.05 6.85 -0.61
CA TYR A 46 11.24 5.40 -0.79
C TYR A 46 11.55 4.63 0.48
N HIS A 47 10.77 3.59 0.75
CA HIS A 47 11.07 2.59 1.78
C HIS A 47 11.16 1.17 1.23
N THR A 48 12.19 0.43 1.68
CA THR A 48 12.28 -1.02 1.53
C THR A 48 12.45 -1.65 2.91
N GLY A 49 11.44 -2.37 3.39
CA GLY A 49 11.46 -2.89 4.75
C GLY A 49 10.32 -3.82 5.12
N SER A 50 10.16 -4.10 6.41
CA SER A 50 9.12 -5.00 6.90
C SER A 50 7.83 -4.26 7.23
N THR A 51 7.93 -3.14 7.95
CA THR A 51 6.80 -2.37 8.48
C THR A 51 7.06 -0.88 8.30
N LEU A 52 6.04 -0.14 7.86
CA LEU A 52 6.05 1.31 7.77
C LEU A 52 4.63 1.87 8.01
N GLU A 53 4.54 3.03 8.67
CA GLU A 53 3.27 3.70 8.95
C GLU A 53 2.84 4.61 7.78
N TYR A 54 3.74 5.47 7.26
CA TYR A 54 3.43 6.37 6.14
C TYR A 54 4.54 6.46 5.08
N VAL A 55 4.17 6.41 3.79
CA VAL A 55 5.00 6.89 2.67
C VAL A 55 4.20 7.72 1.68
N ASP A 56 4.81 8.80 1.18
CA ASP A 56 4.21 9.59 0.09
C ASP A 56 4.31 8.83 -1.24
N GLN A 57 5.52 8.42 -1.67
CA GLN A 57 5.66 7.87 -3.04
C GLN A 57 5.68 6.33 -3.13
N TYR A 58 6.68 5.64 -2.57
CA TYR A 58 6.89 4.21 -2.85
C TYR A 58 7.27 3.38 -1.62
N HIS A 59 6.53 2.29 -1.39
CA HIS A 59 6.91 1.26 -0.42
C HIS A 59 6.98 -0.15 -1.05
N SER A 60 8.06 -0.86 -0.74
CA SER A 60 8.17 -2.31 -0.94
C SER A 60 8.42 -3.02 0.39
N GLY A 61 7.44 -3.81 0.84
CA GLY A 61 7.53 -4.44 2.15
C GLY A 61 6.43 -5.44 2.46
N SER A 62 6.34 -5.85 3.73
CA SER A 62 5.36 -6.87 4.14
C SER A 62 4.05 -6.26 4.61
N THR A 63 4.12 -5.25 5.47
CA THR A 63 2.97 -4.61 6.13
C THR A 63 3.11 -3.10 6.08
N MET A 64 2.00 -2.41 5.86
CA MET A 64 1.96 -0.96 5.68
C MET A 64 0.58 -0.41 6.08
N ASP A 65 0.54 0.78 6.68
CA ASP A 65 -0.74 1.39 7.08
C ASP A 65 -1.25 2.36 5.99
N TYR A 66 -0.46 3.36 5.56
CA TYR A 66 -0.89 4.37 4.56
C TYR A 66 0.14 4.66 3.46
N VAL A 67 -0.26 4.58 2.19
CA VAL A 67 0.56 5.00 1.04
C VAL A 67 -0.21 5.95 0.14
N ASP A 68 0.39 7.06 -0.29
CA ASP A 68 -0.26 7.95 -1.26
C ASP A 68 -0.16 7.34 -2.68
N GLN A 69 1.04 7.02 -3.19
CA GLN A 69 1.14 6.62 -4.61
C GLN A 69 1.24 5.10 -4.90
N TYR A 70 2.28 4.41 -4.41
CA TYR A 70 2.56 3.04 -4.86
C TYR A 70 3.01 2.10 -3.75
N HIS A 71 2.33 0.95 -3.63
CA HIS A 71 2.71 -0.12 -2.72
C HIS A 71 2.86 -1.48 -3.43
N THR A 72 3.96 -2.18 -3.13
CA THR A 72 4.17 -3.59 -3.48
C THR A 72 4.44 -4.40 -2.21
N GLY A 73 3.48 -5.22 -1.78
CA GLY A 73 3.61 -5.96 -0.53
C GLY A 73 2.53 -7.00 -0.26
N SER A 74 2.50 -7.51 0.97
CA SER A 74 1.55 -8.57 1.36
C SER A 74 0.25 -8.01 1.92
N THR A 75 0.35 -7.00 2.78
CA THR A 75 -0.78 -6.38 3.49
C THR A 75 -0.62 -4.85 3.50
N LEU A 76 -1.72 -4.15 3.23
CA LEU A 76 -1.82 -2.68 3.30
C LEU A 76 -3.23 -2.31 3.80
N GLU A 77 -3.34 -1.28 4.65
CA GLU A 77 -4.66 -0.84 5.16
C GLU A 77 -5.30 0.18 4.19
N TYR A 78 -4.58 1.26 3.83
CA TYR A 78 -5.09 2.31 2.96
C TYR A 78 -4.09 2.73 1.87
N LEU A 79 -4.61 3.00 0.68
CA LEU A 79 -3.83 3.58 -0.40
C LEU A 79 -4.67 4.40 -1.38
N ASP A 80 -4.12 5.53 -1.82
CA ASP A 80 -4.80 6.45 -2.74
C ASP A 80 -4.73 5.95 -4.21
N GLN A 81 -3.55 5.56 -4.72
CA GLN A 81 -3.41 5.30 -6.16
C GLN A 81 -3.28 3.82 -6.58
N TYR A 82 -2.13 3.16 -6.35
CA TYR A 82 -1.81 1.87 -6.98
C TYR A 82 -1.24 0.80 -6.04
N HIS A 83 -1.94 -0.33 -5.91
CA HIS A 83 -1.48 -1.50 -5.16
C HIS A 83 -1.18 -2.70 -6.05
N THR A 84 -0.10 -3.40 -5.74
CA THR A 84 0.13 -4.78 -6.20
C THR A 84 0.46 -5.67 -4.99
N GLY A 85 -0.46 -6.56 -4.62
CA GLY A 85 -0.28 -7.37 -3.41
C GLY A 85 -1.30 -8.48 -3.21
N SER A 86 -1.27 -9.08 -2.02
CA SER A 86 -2.12 -10.23 -1.68
C SER A 86 -3.42 -9.84 -0.99
N THR A 87 -3.33 -8.94 -0.01
CA THR A 87 -4.45 -8.44 0.81
C THR A 87 -4.35 -6.93 0.93
N LEU A 88 -5.49 -6.25 0.81
CA LEU A 88 -5.64 -4.82 1.07
C LEU A 88 -7.05 -4.60 1.64
N ASP A 89 -7.23 -3.60 2.50
CA ASP A 89 -8.54 -3.26 3.06
C ASP A 89 -9.26 -2.20 2.21
N TYR A 90 -8.58 -1.09 1.84
CA TYR A 90 -9.16 -0.03 1.00
C TYR A 90 -8.18 0.53 -0.06
N VAL A 91 -8.69 0.75 -1.29
CA VAL A 91 -8.01 1.53 -2.35
C VAL A 91 -8.96 2.49 -3.04
N ASP A 92 -8.55 3.73 -3.27
CA ASP A 92 -9.35 4.68 -4.06
C ASP A 92 -9.29 4.33 -5.56
N GLN A 93 -8.12 4.26 -6.18
CA GLN A 93 -8.06 4.10 -7.64
C GLN A 93 -7.91 2.66 -8.17
N TYR A 94 -6.75 2.01 -8.00
CA TYR A 94 -6.44 0.77 -8.72
C TYR A 94 -5.82 -0.31 -7.84
N HIS A 95 -6.42 -1.50 -7.85
CA HIS A 95 -5.86 -2.69 -7.21
C HIS A 95 -5.72 -3.90 -8.15
N THR A 96 -4.56 -4.55 -8.09
CA THR A 96 -4.32 -5.88 -8.68
C THR A 96 -3.85 -6.86 -7.61
N GLY A 97 -4.66 -7.88 -7.31
CA GLY A 97 -4.34 -8.82 -6.24
C GLY A 97 -5.31 -10.00 -6.07
N SER A 98 -5.19 -10.70 -4.94
CA SER A 98 -5.98 -11.92 -4.68
C SER A 98 -7.27 -11.64 -3.93
N THR A 99 -7.22 -10.84 -2.87
CA THR A 99 -8.34 -10.56 -1.97
C THR A 99 -8.33 -9.09 -1.55
N LEU A 100 -9.49 -8.45 -1.56
CA LEU A 100 -9.68 -7.06 -1.15
C LEU A 100 -11.10 -6.85 -0.61
N GLU A 101 -11.27 -5.95 0.34
CA GLU A 101 -12.57 -5.57 0.92
C GLU A 101 -13.25 -4.48 0.06
N TYR A 102 -12.60 -3.33 -0.16
CA TYR A 102 -13.21 -2.18 -0.88
C TYR A 102 -12.30 -1.55 -1.95
N VAL A 103 -12.91 -1.15 -3.08
CA VAL A 103 -12.29 -0.32 -4.14
C VAL A 103 -13.27 0.72 -4.69
N ASP A 104 -12.84 1.96 -4.89
CA ASP A 104 -13.71 2.96 -5.53
C ASP A 104 -13.68 2.82 -7.06
N LEU A 105 -12.51 2.82 -7.73
CA LEU A 105 -12.47 2.85 -9.19
C LEU A 105 -12.38 1.48 -9.89
N TYR A 106 -11.27 0.75 -9.76
CA TYR A 106 -11.02 -0.45 -10.57
C TYR A 106 -10.30 -1.57 -9.80
N HIS A 107 -10.87 -2.77 -9.87
CA HIS A 107 -10.24 -3.99 -9.37
C HIS A 107 -10.05 -5.07 -10.45
N THR A 108 -8.87 -5.68 -10.47
CA THR A 108 -8.59 -6.92 -11.20
C THR A 108 -8.05 -8.00 -10.25
N GLY A 109 -8.79 -9.09 -10.04
CA GLY A 109 -8.39 -10.10 -9.07
C GLY A 109 -9.28 -11.32 -8.96
N SER A 110 -9.04 -12.13 -7.92
CA SER A 110 -9.76 -13.40 -7.72
C SER A 110 -11.07 -13.20 -6.95
N ALA A 111 -11.04 -12.46 -5.85
CA ALA A 111 -12.19 -12.17 -5.00
C ALA A 111 -12.17 -10.72 -4.51
N LEU A 112 -13.35 -10.10 -4.44
CA LEU A 112 -13.59 -8.76 -3.90
C LEU A 112 -14.97 -8.70 -3.23
N GLU A 113 -15.11 -7.98 -2.12
CA GLU A 113 -16.40 -7.77 -1.47
C GLU A 113 -17.17 -6.61 -2.15
N TYR A 114 -16.55 -5.45 -2.34
CA TYR A 114 -17.23 -4.28 -2.91
C TYR A 114 -16.38 -3.48 -3.92
N VAL A 115 -17.00 -3.00 -5.00
CA VAL A 115 -16.44 -1.93 -5.86
C VAL A 115 -17.51 -0.93 -6.32
N ASP A 116 -17.19 0.38 -6.34
CA ASP A 116 -18.12 1.35 -6.91
C ASP A 116 -18.20 1.19 -8.44
N GLN A 117 -17.08 1.31 -9.17
CA GLN A 117 -17.16 1.41 -10.64
C GLN A 117 -16.99 0.10 -11.41
N TYR A 118 -15.83 -0.56 -11.34
CA TYR A 118 -15.49 -1.63 -12.28
C TYR A 118 -14.76 -2.82 -11.62
N HIS A 119 -15.28 -4.03 -11.83
CA HIS A 119 -14.60 -5.27 -11.47
C HIS A 119 -14.37 -6.20 -12.67
N THR A 120 -13.15 -6.72 -12.79
CA THR A 120 -12.81 -7.85 -13.68
C THR A 120 -12.19 -8.98 -12.86
N GLY A 121 -12.89 -10.11 -12.69
CA GLY A 121 -12.39 -11.17 -11.83
C GLY A 121 -13.25 -12.43 -11.77
N SER A 122 -12.92 -13.32 -10.83
CA SER A 122 -13.65 -14.59 -10.68
C SER A 122 -14.91 -14.44 -9.85
N ALA A 123 -14.81 -13.81 -8.67
CA ALA A 123 -15.91 -13.63 -7.72
C ALA A 123 -15.99 -12.19 -7.20
N LEU A 124 -17.22 -11.69 -7.05
CA LEU A 124 -17.55 -10.38 -6.49
C LEU A 124 -18.88 -10.46 -5.73
N GLU A 125 -18.98 -9.82 -4.56
CA GLU A 125 -20.26 -9.70 -3.86
C GLU A 125 -21.08 -8.51 -4.41
N TYR A 126 -20.53 -7.29 -4.42
CA TYR A 126 -21.26 -6.08 -4.83
C TYR A 126 -20.50 -5.21 -5.85
N VAL A 127 -21.22 -4.67 -6.84
CA VAL A 127 -20.77 -3.55 -7.69
C VAL A 127 -21.88 -2.57 -8.01
N ASP A 128 -21.61 -1.26 -8.08
CA ASP A 128 -22.62 -0.32 -8.56
C ASP A 128 -22.71 -0.33 -10.10
N LEU A 129 -21.59 -0.15 -10.80
CA LEU A 129 -21.62 0.11 -12.24
C LEU A 129 -21.43 -1.13 -13.12
N TYR A 130 -20.25 -1.78 -13.11
CA TYR A 130 -19.89 -2.79 -14.10
C TYR A 130 -19.12 -3.99 -13.53
N HIS A 131 -19.59 -5.20 -13.84
CA HIS A 131 -18.86 -6.45 -13.57
C HIS A 131 -18.64 -7.32 -14.83
N THR A 132 -17.40 -7.75 -15.03
CA THR A 132 -17.03 -8.84 -15.95
C THR A 132 -16.41 -10.01 -15.18
N GLY A 133 -17.10 -11.15 -15.11
CA GLY A 133 -16.62 -12.29 -14.32
C GLY A 133 -17.58 -13.46 -14.21
N SER A 134 -17.18 -14.47 -13.44
CA SER A 134 -17.89 -15.75 -13.38
C SER A 134 -19.03 -15.78 -12.36
N THR A 135 -18.86 -15.13 -11.21
CA THR A 135 -19.85 -15.12 -10.13
C THR A 135 -20.04 -13.72 -9.56
N LEU A 136 -21.29 -13.31 -9.38
CA LEU A 136 -21.70 -12.01 -8.85
C LEU A 136 -22.95 -12.16 -7.99
N GLU A 137 -22.98 -11.53 -6.80
CA GLU A 137 -24.20 -11.52 -5.98
C GLU A 137 -25.13 -10.34 -6.31
N TYR A 138 -24.61 -9.13 -6.46
CA TYR A 138 -25.39 -7.92 -6.73
C TYR A 138 -24.72 -6.95 -7.72
N VAL A 139 -25.52 -6.34 -8.60
CA VAL A 139 -25.12 -5.21 -9.46
C VAL A 139 -26.26 -4.21 -9.61
N ASP A 140 -25.96 -2.91 -9.53
CA ASP A 140 -26.97 -1.87 -9.77
C ASP A 140 -27.22 -1.64 -11.28
N GLN A 141 -26.17 -1.60 -12.12
CA GLN A 141 -26.31 -1.28 -13.55
C GLN A 141 -26.06 -2.43 -14.54
N TYR A 142 -24.83 -2.97 -14.64
CA TYR A 142 -24.45 -3.87 -15.74
C TYR A 142 -23.58 -5.06 -15.33
N HIS A 143 -23.95 -6.25 -15.80
CA HIS A 143 -23.14 -7.48 -15.68
C HIS A 143 -22.98 -8.19 -17.02
N THR A 144 -21.76 -8.63 -17.31
CA THR A 144 -21.42 -9.51 -18.42
C THR A 144 -20.65 -10.74 -17.92
N GLY A 145 -21.11 -11.93 -18.29
CA GLY A 145 -20.52 -13.23 -17.92
C GLY A 145 -20.28 -14.12 -19.13
#